data_AF-A0A1B6KIB1-F1
#
_entry.id   AF-A0A1B6KIB1-F1
#
_cell.length_a   1.000
_cell.length_b   1.000
_cell.length_c   1.000
_cell.angle_alpha   90.00
_cell.angle_beta   90.00
_cell.angle_gamma   90.00
#
_symmetry.space_group_name_H-M   'P 1'
#
loop_
_entity.id
_entity.type
_entity.pdbx_description
1 polymer ?
#
loop_
_entity_poly.entity_id
_entity_poly.type
_entity_poly.pdbx_seq_one_letter_code
_entity_poly.pdbx_strand_id
1 'polypeptide(L)'
;DDTTLLLTGSSAEELAINSYTALNMAYQYCHSNDLVVNMTKTKQLAFGRRRDEIAALPEVDMQPKAKFLGVTIDETLSWTQHVDDLCRKLNTSLFVIKRIHHISDLITAKTTYYALFESHLRYSIAIWGGTTVTNLQRLLLIQKKVIRTLKGLGPKESCREGFKDLRILTVVALYIQEVIMLADMNELPRGTDVHQYNTRHADNYILPAHHLSLYGRKPSYMGRKLYNLLPTEIKAQRGKNLKMALNRWLVTRPFYTLEEYIQDT
;
A
#
# COMPACT_ATOMS: atom_id res chain seq x y z
N ASP A 1 10.83 10.25 18.60
CA ASP A 1 9.64 10.92 19.13
C ASP A 1 8.41 10.03 18.92
N ASP A 2 8.02 9.72 17.68
CA ASP A 2 6.93 8.76 17.43
C ASP A 2 7.37 7.30 17.72
N THR A 3 6.83 6.72 18.79
CA THR A 3 7.08 5.32 19.20
C THR A 3 5.77 4.54 19.18
N THR A 4 5.82 3.23 18.93
CA THR A 4 4.63 2.37 18.90
C THR A 4 4.90 1.09 19.68
N LEU A 5 3.97 0.74 20.57
CA LEU A 5 3.95 -0.53 21.27
C LEU A 5 2.98 -1.45 20.55
N LEU A 6 3.48 -2.58 20.05
CA LEU A 6 2.65 -3.61 19.41
C LEU A 6 2.58 -4.82 20.33
N LEU A 7 1.36 -5.17 20.73
CA LEU A 7 1.11 -6.22 21.71
C LEU A 7 0.04 -7.18 21.19
N THR A 8 0.17 -8.44 21.59
CA THR A 8 -0.77 -9.51 21.25
C THR A 8 -1.13 -10.27 22.51
N GLY A 9 -2.38 -10.71 22.64
CA GLY A 9 -2.87 -11.48 23.79
C GLY A 9 -3.91 -12.50 23.37
N SER A 10 -4.07 -13.56 24.17
CA SER A 10 -5.01 -14.64 23.92
C SER A 10 -6.41 -14.33 24.47
N SER A 11 -6.55 -13.34 25.34
CA SER A 11 -7.81 -12.75 25.79
C SER A 11 -7.76 -11.22 25.78
N ALA A 12 -8.91 -10.57 25.80
CA ALA A 12 -9.00 -9.11 25.88
C ALA A 12 -8.45 -8.58 27.21
N GLU A 13 -8.69 -9.30 28.30
CA GLU A 13 -8.18 -8.99 29.65
C GLU A 13 -6.65 -9.07 29.72
N GLU A 14 -6.07 -10.18 29.26
CA GLU A 14 -4.62 -10.37 29.21
C GLU A 14 -3.96 -9.26 28.38
N LEU A 15 -4.53 -8.96 27.22
CA LEU A 15 -4.02 -7.90 26.35
C LEU A 15 -4.12 -6.52 27.01
N ALA A 16 -5.19 -6.22 27.73
CA ALA A 16 -5.35 -4.95 28.45
C ALA A 16 -4.30 -4.80 29.57
N ILE A 17 -4.08 -5.85 30.37
CA ILE A 17 -3.07 -5.87 31.44
C ILE A 17 -1.66 -5.69 30.86
N ASN A 18 -1.33 -6.44 29.81
CA ASN A 18 -0.03 -6.35 29.15
C ASN A 18 0.18 -4.98 28.49
N SER A 19 -0.88 -4.40 27.91
CA SER A 19 -0.84 -3.05 27.31
C SER A 19 -0.64 -1.96 28.34
N TYR A 20 -1.34 -2.04 29.47
CA TYR A 20 -1.13 -1.12 30.59
C TYR A 20 0.29 -1.22 31.13
N THR A 21 0.79 -2.44 31.36
CA THR A 21 2.13 -2.67 31.89
C THR A 21 3.20 -2.12 30.94
N ALA A 22 3.12 -2.47 29.65
CA ALA A 22 4.08 -2.01 28.65
C ALA A 22 4.09 -0.48 28.48
N LEU A 23 2.91 0.14 28.50
CA LEU A 23 2.79 1.60 28.41
C LEU A 23 3.45 2.30 29.61
N ASN A 24 3.18 1.82 30.83
CA ASN A 24 3.78 2.39 32.03
C ASN A 24 5.30 2.18 32.08
N MET A 25 5.79 1.02 31.63
CA MET A 25 7.23 0.80 31.49
C MET A 25 7.86 1.77 30.49
N ALA A 26 7.19 2.05 29.37
CA ALA A 26 7.66 3.04 28.40
C ALA A 26 7.66 4.45 29.00
N TYR A 27 6.65 4.82 29.78
CA TYR A 27 6.59 6.11 30.48
C TYR A 27 7.70 6.26 31.52
N GLN A 28 7.94 5.21 32.32
CA GLN A 28 9.03 5.18 33.30
C GLN A 28 10.39 5.28 32.61
N TYR A 29 10.60 4.59 31.49
CA TYR A 29 11.82 4.70 30.70
C TYR A 29 12.02 6.13 30.20
N CYS A 30 10.99 6.74 29.61
CA CYS A 30 11.05 8.13 29.16
C CYS A 30 11.40 9.07 30.31
N HIS A 31 10.70 8.94 31.44
CA HIS A 31 10.94 9.78 32.62
C HIS A 31 12.37 9.63 33.17
N SER A 32 12.89 8.39 33.23
CA SER A 32 14.25 8.10 33.69
C SER A 32 15.34 8.61 32.75
N ASN A 33 14.98 8.97 31.52
CA ASN A 33 15.87 9.54 30.51
C ASN A 33 15.53 11.02 30.22
N ASP A 34 14.85 11.71 31.13
CA ASP A 34 14.46 13.13 31.00
C ASP A 34 13.62 13.45 29.75
N LEU A 35 12.84 12.46 29.27
CA LEU A 35 11.92 12.59 28.14
C LEU A 35 10.48 12.78 28.65
N VAL A 36 9.81 13.82 28.14
CA VAL A 36 8.40 14.10 28.45
C VAL A 36 7.49 13.42 27.43
N VAL A 37 6.58 12.57 27.91
CA VAL A 37 5.60 11.91 27.04
C VAL A 37 4.42 12.84 26.75
N ASN A 38 4.01 12.91 25.47
CA ASN A 38 2.81 13.63 25.08
C ASN A 38 1.58 12.71 25.16
N MET A 39 0.87 12.77 26.29
CA MET A 39 -0.34 11.98 26.54
C MET A 39 -1.44 12.26 25.51
N THR A 40 -1.63 13.52 25.09
CA THR A 40 -2.65 13.91 24.11
C THR A 40 -2.42 13.32 22.71
N LYS A 41 -1.15 13.09 22.33
CA LYS A 41 -0.80 12.43 21.07
C LYS A 41 -0.77 10.91 21.18
N THR A 42 -0.76 10.36 22.40
CA THR A 42 -0.76 8.93 22.63
C THR A 42 -2.15 8.38 22.37
N LYS A 43 -2.22 7.35 21.52
CA LYS A 43 -3.50 6.76 21.08
C LYS A 43 -3.44 5.26 21.22
N GLN A 44 -4.58 4.68 21.59
CA GLN A 44 -4.78 3.24 21.57
C GLN A 44 -5.62 2.87 20.35
N LEU A 45 -5.17 1.86 19.61
CA LEU A 45 -5.88 1.29 18.47
C LEU A 45 -5.95 -0.22 18.66
N ALA A 46 -7.17 -0.76 18.70
CA ALA A 46 -7.40 -2.19 18.86
C ALA A 46 -7.67 -2.86 17.51
N PHE A 47 -7.06 -4.03 17.30
CA PHE A 47 -7.26 -4.83 16.10
C PHE A 47 -7.81 -6.22 16.46
N GLY A 48 -8.56 -6.81 15.55
CA GLY A 48 -9.03 -8.19 15.64
C GLY A 48 -10.54 -8.33 15.84
N ARG A 49 -10.98 -9.58 16.02
CA ARG A 49 -12.40 -9.95 16.13
C ARG A 49 -13.03 -9.55 17.46
N ARG A 50 -12.24 -9.55 18.53
CA ARG A 50 -12.64 -9.19 19.90
C ARG A 50 -12.18 -7.79 20.28
N ARG A 51 -12.02 -6.90 19.29
CA ARG A 51 -11.51 -5.55 19.54
C ARG A 51 -12.43 -4.72 20.43
N ASP A 52 -13.74 -4.97 20.32
CA ASP A 52 -14.77 -4.29 21.11
C ASP A 52 -14.79 -4.77 22.57
N GLU A 53 -14.11 -5.89 22.88
CA GLU A 53 -13.95 -6.40 24.26
C GLU A 53 -12.72 -5.79 24.97
N ILE A 54 -11.85 -5.08 24.22
CA ILE A 54 -10.62 -4.49 24.78
C ILE A 54 -10.97 -3.18 25.47
N ALA A 55 -10.64 -3.09 26.76
CA ALA A 55 -10.82 -1.87 27.53
C ALA A 55 -9.84 -0.77 27.10
N ALA A 56 -10.31 0.48 27.16
CA ALA A 56 -9.45 1.65 26.98
C ALA A 56 -8.44 1.74 28.14
N LEU A 57 -7.20 2.06 27.83
CA LEU A 57 -6.16 2.29 28.80
C LEU A 57 -6.43 3.61 29.55
N PRO A 58 -6.12 3.69 30.86
CA PRO A 58 -6.24 4.93 31.61
C PRO A 58 -5.48 6.08 30.93
N GLU A 59 -6.11 7.24 30.83
CA GLU A 59 -5.53 8.48 30.26
C GLU A 59 -5.09 8.39 28.79
N VAL A 60 -5.48 7.33 28.08
CA VAL A 60 -5.21 7.16 26.65
C VAL A 60 -6.52 7.06 25.89
N ASP A 61 -6.63 7.86 24.84
CA ASP A 61 -7.80 7.86 23.98
C ASP A 61 -7.78 6.63 23.04
N MET A 62 -8.78 5.77 23.20
CA MET A 62 -9.01 4.65 22.28
C MET A 62 -9.79 5.15 21.08
N GLN A 63 -9.19 5.01 19.89
CA GLN A 63 -9.72 5.55 18.66
C GLN A 63 -9.80 4.45 17.60
N PRO A 64 -10.84 4.41 16.75
CA PRO A 64 -10.97 3.41 15.70
C PRO A 64 -9.99 3.64 14.54
N LYS A 65 -9.27 4.77 14.56
CA LYS A 65 -8.27 5.15 13.56
C LYS A 65 -7.19 6.04 14.13
N ALA A 66 -5.97 5.90 13.63
CA ALA A 66 -4.85 6.74 13.97
C ALA A 66 -4.00 7.07 12.73
N LYS A 67 -3.36 8.24 12.74
CA LYS A 67 -2.37 8.59 11.71
C LYS A 67 -1.01 8.11 12.19
N PHE A 68 -0.36 7.28 11.40
CA PHE A 68 0.94 6.70 11.69
C PHE A 68 1.83 6.82 10.45
N LEU A 69 2.98 7.49 10.61
CA LEU A 69 3.94 7.74 9.52
C LEU A 69 3.26 8.20 8.23
N GLY A 70 2.38 9.22 8.32
CA GLY A 70 1.69 9.79 7.16
C GLY A 70 0.52 8.97 6.59
N VAL A 71 0.25 7.76 7.07
CA VAL A 71 -0.86 6.90 6.66
C VAL A 71 -1.93 6.87 7.75
N THR A 72 -3.21 6.86 7.37
CA THR A 72 -4.32 6.70 8.34
C THR A 72 -4.68 5.23 8.42
N ILE A 73 -4.38 4.59 9.55
CA ILE A 73 -4.69 3.19 9.84
C ILE A 73 -6.01 3.15 10.59
N ASP A 74 -6.95 2.32 10.14
CA ASP A 74 -8.20 2.03 10.85
C ASP A 74 -8.20 0.61 11.42
N GLU A 75 -8.99 0.37 12.46
CA GLU A 75 -9.13 -0.90 13.18
C GLU A 75 -9.51 -2.10 12.29
N THR A 76 -10.08 -1.85 11.11
CA THR A 76 -10.45 -2.89 10.14
C THR A 76 -9.46 -3.06 9.00
N LEU A 77 -8.42 -2.21 8.93
CA LEU A 77 -7.47 -2.11 7.82
C LEU A 77 -8.20 -1.96 6.47
N SER A 78 -9.30 -1.20 6.46
CA SER A 78 -10.05 -0.89 5.24
C SER A 78 -9.33 0.15 4.38
N TRP A 79 -8.55 1.03 5.00
CA TRP A 79 -7.85 2.17 4.40
C TRP A 79 -8.77 3.23 3.80
N THR A 80 -10.07 3.17 4.06
CA THR A 80 -11.06 4.06 3.44
C THR A 80 -10.80 5.52 3.78
N GLN A 81 -10.57 5.85 5.06
CA GLN A 81 -10.25 7.21 5.47
C GLN A 81 -8.95 7.71 4.83
N HIS A 82 -7.92 6.86 4.75
CA HIS A 82 -6.67 7.22 4.09
C HIS A 82 -6.90 7.55 2.61
N VAL A 83 -7.71 6.74 1.93
CA VAL A 83 -8.08 6.95 0.53
C VAL A 83 -8.93 8.22 0.36
N ASP A 84 -9.81 8.56 1.30
CA ASP A 84 -10.55 9.82 1.28
C ASP A 84 -9.62 11.03 1.36
N ASP A 85 -8.66 10.99 2.28
CA ASP A 85 -7.66 12.03 2.47
C ASP A 85 -6.76 12.17 1.22
N LEU A 86 -6.37 11.03 0.64
CA LEU A 86 -5.58 10.97 -0.57
C LEU A 86 -6.38 11.51 -1.78
N CYS A 87 -7.65 11.11 -1.94
CA CYS A 87 -8.52 11.64 -2.99
C CYS A 87 -8.58 13.17 -2.96
N ARG A 88 -8.68 13.78 -1.78
CA ARG A 88 -8.68 15.25 -1.64
C ARG A 88 -7.38 15.86 -2.16
N LYS A 89 -6.22 15.33 -1.72
CA LYS A 89 -4.90 15.79 -2.19
C LYS A 89 -4.70 15.61 -3.69
N LEU A 90 -5.16 14.49 -4.24
CA LEU A 90 -5.03 14.18 -5.66
C LEU A 90 -5.93 15.05 -6.54
N ASN A 91 -7.12 15.46 -6.06
CA ASN A 91 -7.95 16.43 -6.76
C ASN A 91 -7.32 17.83 -6.78
N THR A 92 -6.69 18.26 -5.69
CA THR A 92 -5.89 19.50 -5.68
C THR A 92 -4.74 19.40 -6.69
N SER A 93 -4.03 18.27 -6.71
CA SER A 93 -2.93 18.03 -7.65
C SER A 93 -3.41 18.01 -9.11
N LEU A 94 -4.57 17.40 -9.40
CA LEU A 94 -5.21 17.44 -10.71
C LEU A 94 -5.47 18.87 -11.18
N PHE A 95 -5.97 19.75 -10.30
CA PHE A 95 -6.19 21.15 -10.65
C PHE A 95 -4.88 21.85 -11.03
N VAL A 96 -3.81 21.65 -10.25
CA VAL A 96 -2.49 22.21 -10.53
C VAL A 96 -1.95 21.70 -11.87
N ILE A 97 -2.03 20.39 -12.13
CA ILE A 97 -1.58 19.77 -13.38
C ILE A 97 -2.36 20.34 -14.58
N LYS A 98 -3.69 20.50 -14.45
CA LYS A 98 -4.52 21.08 -15.50
C LYS A 98 -4.10 22.51 -15.82
N ARG A 99 -3.79 23.32 -14.79
CA ARG A 99 -3.33 24.70 -14.99
C ARG A 99 -1.96 24.74 -15.64
N ILE A 100 -1.01 23.92 -15.20
CA ILE A 100 0.33 23.85 -15.79
C ILE A 100 0.26 23.40 -17.24
N HIS A 101 -0.53 22.37 -17.56
CA HIS A 101 -0.74 21.90 -18.93
C HIS A 101 -1.32 22.98 -19.85
N HIS A 102 -2.13 23.91 -19.32
CA HIS A 102 -2.70 24.99 -20.13
C HIS A 102 -1.68 26.10 -20.46
N ILE A 103 -0.67 26.30 -19.61
CA ILE A 103 0.29 27.42 -19.73
C ILE A 103 1.70 26.96 -20.11
N SER A 104 1.93 25.67 -20.22
CA SER A 104 3.24 25.04 -20.42
C SER A 104 3.10 23.80 -21.30
N ASP A 105 4.21 23.09 -21.51
CA ASP A 105 4.25 21.91 -22.36
C ASP A 105 3.86 20.61 -21.63
N LEU A 106 3.64 19.55 -22.41
CA LEU A 106 3.28 18.23 -21.90
C LEU A 106 4.35 17.67 -20.95
N ILE A 107 5.63 17.94 -21.23
CA ILE A 107 6.75 17.45 -20.42
C ILE A 107 6.66 18.05 -19.02
N THR A 108 6.49 19.37 -18.90
CA THR A 108 6.36 20.06 -17.60
C THR A 108 5.12 19.61 -16.84
N ALA A 109 3.99 19.46 -17.52
CA ALA A 109 2.76 18.96 -16.92
C ALA A 109 2.91 17.52 -16.40
N LYS A 110 3.63 16.67 -17.14
CA LYS A 110 3.93 15.29 -16.73
C LYS A 110 4.94 15.23 -15.58
N THR A 111 5.95 16.10 -15.54
CA THR A 111 6.84 16.24 -14.38
C THR A 111 6.06 16.63 -13.14
N THR A 112 5.12 17.57 -13.27
CA THR A 112 4.21 17.96 -12.19
C THR A 112 3.37 16.77 -11.71
N TYR A 113 2.89 15.93 -12.62
CA TYR A 113 2.18 14.70 -12.25
C TYR A 113 3.03 13.80 -11.35
N TYR A 114 4.28 13.52 -11.71
CA TYR A 114 5.13 12.69 -10.86
C TYR A 114 5.43 13.35 -9.50
N ALA A 115 5.68 14.66 -9.50
CA ALA A 115 6.08 15.41 -8.31
C ALA A 115 4.93 15.59 -7.28
N LEU A 116 3.71 15.87 -7.74
CA LEU A 116 2.58 16.22 -6.86
C LEU A 116 1.51 15.13 -6.79
N PHE A 117 1.35 14.31 -7.83
CA PHE A 117 0.29 13.30 -7.88
C PHE A 117 0.82 11.91 -7.56
N GLU A 118 1.77 11.39 -8.35
CA GLU A 118 2.30 10.04 -8.14
C GLU A 118 3.05 9.93 -6.82
N SER A 119 3.83 10.94 -6.43
CA SER A 119 4.56 10.93 -5.14
C SER A 119 3.63 10.66 -3.94
N HIS A 120 2.47 11.32 -3.89
CA HIS A 120 1.45 11.09 -2.88
C HIS A 120 0.71 9.76 -3.06
N LEU A 121 0.42 9.38 -4.30
CA LEU A 121 -0.24 8.11 -4.63
C LEU A 121 0.64 6.89 -4.34
N ARG A 122 1.95 7.00 -4.45
CA ARG A 122 2.90 5.89 -4.30
C ARG A 122 3.37 5.73 -2.86
N TYR A 123 3.31 6.80 -2.06
CA TYR A 123 3.72 6.75 -0.66
C TYR A 123 2.97 5.65 0.11
N SER A 124 3.72 4.68 0.64
CA SER A 124 3.21 3.54 1.41
C SER A 124 2.17 2.66 0.69
N ILE A 125 2.09 2.73 -0.65
CA ILE A 125 1.09 1.97 -1.42
C ILE A 125 1.22 0.46 -1.24
N ALA A 126 2.42 -0.06 -0.96
CA ALA A 126 2.58 -1.48 -0.62
C ALA A 126 1.73 -1.89 0.59
N ILE A 127 1.49 -0.98 1.55
CA ILE A 127 0.74 -1.24 2.78
C ILE A 127 -0.77 -1.07 2.54
N TRP A 128 -1.19 0.09 2.05
CA TRP A 128 -2.62 0.43 1.94
C TRP A 128 -3.24 0.01 0.59
N GLY A 129 -2.42 -0.25 -0.44
CA GLY A 129 -2.89 -0.57 -1.79
C GLY A 129 -3.61 -1.91 -1.89
N GLY A 130 -3.47 -2.78 -0.88
CA GLY A 130 -4.29 -3.98 -0.67
C GLY A 130 -5.72 -3.69 -0.16
N THR A 131 -6.21 -2.46 -0.31
CA THR A 131 -7.56 -2.02 0.03
C THR A 131 -8.63 -2.61 -0.91
N THR A 132 -9.88 -2.19 -0.75
CA THR A 132 -11.01 -2.64 -1.56
C THR A 132 -10.90 -2.17 -3.02
N VAL A 133 -11.54 -2.91 -3.93
CA VAL A 133 -11.64 -2.53 -5.34
C VAL A 133 -12.29 -1.16 -5.49
N THR A 134 -13.31 -0.85 -4.69
CA THR A 134 -13.98 0.46 -4.66
C THR A 134 -13.00 1.58 -4.35
N ASN A 135 -12.12 1.42 -3.37
CA ASN A 135 -11.13 2.43 -3.01
C ASN A 135 -10.10 2.65 -4.12
N LEU A 136 -9.56 1.57 -4.71
CA LEU A 136 -8.65 1.68 -5.85
C LEU A 136 -9.33 2.33 -7.07
N GLN A 137 -10.60 2.00 -7.33
CA GLN A 137 -11.36 2.58 -8.43
C GLN A 137 -11.55 4.09 -8.28
N ARG A 138 -11.80 4.58 -7.06
CA ARG A 138 -11.91 6.02 -6.79
C ARG A 138 -10.62 6.75 -7.15
N LEU A 139 -9.46 6.22 -6.74
CA LEU A 139 -8.15 6.77 -7.09
C LEU A 139 -7.88 6.71 -8.59
N LEU A 140 -8.19 5.56 -9.22
CA LEU A 140 -8.03 5.37 -10.67
C LEU A 140 -8.89 6.36 -11.47
N LEU A 141 -10.12 6.64 -11.04
CA LEU A 141 -10.98 7.61 -11.70
C LEU A 141 -10.38 9.02 -11.68
N ILE A 142 -9.78 9.45 -10.56
CA ILE A 142 -9.07 10.72 -10.47
C ILE A 142 -7.84 10.69 -11.39
N GLN A 143 -7.06 9.61 -11.36
CA GLN A 143 -5.90 9.43 -12.23
C GLN A 143 -6.29 9.50 -13.72
N LYS A 144 -7.40 8.87 -14.12
CA LYS A 144 -7.95 8.95 -15.49
C LYS A 144 -8.32 10.38 -15.89
N LYS A 145 -8.82 11.21 -14.97
CA LYS A 145 -9.05 12.65 -15.26
C LYS A 145 -7.74 13.38 -15.60
N VAL A 146 -6.65 13.05 -14.91
CA VAL A 146 -5.32 13.56 -15.25
C VAL A 146 -4.89 13.10 -16.63
N ILE A 147 -4.99 11.79 -16.93
CA ILE A 147 -4.63 11.27 -18.26
C ILE A 147 -5.42 11.94 -19.37
N ARG A 148 -6.74 12.15 -19.19
CA ARG A 148 -7.56 12.87 -20.17
C ARG A 148 -7.09 14.30 -20.38
N THR A 149 -6.71 14.98 -19.30
CA THR A 149 -6.21 16.36 -19.38
C THR A 149 -4.89 16.42 -20.15
N LEU A 150 -3.94 15.54 -19.86
CA LEU A 150 -2.62 15.50 -20.50
C LEU A 150 -2.67 15.07 -21.98
N LYS A 151 -3.65 14.25 -22.38
CA LYS A 151 -3.80 13.74 -23.75
C LYS A 151 -4.88 14.45 -24.56
N GLY A 152 -5.63 15.38 -23.97
CA GLY A 152 -6.77 16.03 -24.63
C GLY A 152 -7.93 15.07 -24.97
N LEU A 153 -8.09 13.99 -24.20
CA LEU A 153 -9.12 12.97 -24.48
C LEU A 153 -10.50 13.44 -24.02
N GLY A 154 -11.52 13.09 -24.81
CA GLY A 154 -12.92 13.30 -24.49
C GLY A 154 -13.42 12.49 -23.29
N PRO A 155 -14.61 12.83 -22.75
CA PRO A 155 -15.12 12.23 -21.51
C PRO A 155 -15.33 10.72 -21.57
N LYS A 156 -15.78 10.20 -22.73
CA LYS A 156 -16.09 8.78 -22.94
C LYS A 156 -14.93 7.99 -23.55
N GLU A 157 -13.88 8.66 -23.99
CA GLU A 157 -12.71 8.01 -24.57
C GLU A 157 -11.97 7.17 -23.52
N SER A 158 -11.42 6.05 -23.98
CA SER A 158 -10.63 5.15 -23.15
C SER A 158 -9.28 5.80 -22.81
N CYS A 159 -8.90 5.76 -21.54
CA CYS A 159 -7.58 6.25 -21.11
C CYS A 159 -6.46 5.21 -21.27
N ARG A 160 -6.74 3.98 -21.71
CA ARG A 160 -5.75 2.89 -21.72
C ARG A 160 -4.55 3.22 -22.60
N GLU A 161 -4.78 3.65 -23.83
CA GLU A 161 -3.68 4.11 -24.71
C GLU A 161 -3.01 5.37 -24.15
N GLY A 162 -3.76 6.28 -23.53
CA GLY A 162 -3.19 7.44 -22.85
C GLY A 162 -2.20 7.09 -21.73
N PHE A 163 -2.47 6.05 -20.93
CA PHE A 163 -1.51 5.54 -19.94
C PHE A 163 -0.23 5.00 -20.59
N LYS A 164 -0.36 4.24 -21.70
CA LYS A 164 0.78 3.67 -22.43
C LYS A 164 1.65 4.75 -23.07
N ASP A 165 1.02 5.66 -23.82
CA ASP A 165 1.69 6.77 -24.53
C ASP A 165 2.45 7.66 -23.55
N LEU A 166 1.81 8.01 -22.43
CA LEU A 166 2.44 8.81 -21.39
C LEU A 166 3.41 8.00 -20.54
N ARG A 167 3.48 6.68 -20.67
CA ARG A 167 4.27 5.79 -19.79
C ARG A 167 3.98 6.02 -18.30
N ILE A 168 2.70 6.15 -17.97
CA ILE A 168 2.22 6.32 -16.59
C ILE A 168 1.62 5.00 -16.13
N LEU A 169 2.04 4.51 -14.96
CA LEU A 169 1.44 3.33 -14.35
C LEU A 169 0.11 3.69 -13.69
N THR A 170 -0.90 2.81 -13.83
CA THR A 170 -2.14 2.93 -13.07
C THR A 170 -1.86 2.74 -11.57
N VAL A 171 -2.73 3.24 -10.69
CA VAL A 171 -2.64 2.96 -9.24
C VAL A 171 -2.52 1.46 -8.93
N VAL A 172 -3.21 0.62 -9.72
CA VAL A 172 -3.14 -0.84 -9.60
C VAL A 172 -1.77 -1.37 -9.99
N ALA A 173 -1.21 -0.92 -11.12
CA ALA A 173 0.13 -1.31 -11.54
C ALA A 173 1.22 -0.81 -10.59
N LEU A 174 1.06 0.38 -10.00
CA LEU A 174 1.94 0.89 -8.94
C LEU A 174 1.91 -0.05 -7.72
N TYR A 175 0.71 -0.42 -7.26
CA TYR A 175 0.57 -1.36 -6.15
C TYR A 175 1.22 -2.72 -6.46
N ILE A 176 0.92 -3.32 -7.62
CA ILE A 176 1.50 -4.59 -8.09
C ILE A 176 3.03 -4.52 -8.06
N GLN A 177 3.60 -3.46 -8.65
CA GLN A 177 5.04 -3.27 -8.68
C GLN A 177 5.63 -3.21 -7.27
N GLU A 178 5.06 -2.42 -6.37
CA GLU A 178 5.61 -2.21 -5.03
C GLU A 178 5.54 -3.48 -4.17
N VAL A 179 4.45 -4.25 -4.22
CA VAL A 179 4.38 -5.49 -3.42
C VAL A 179 5.26 -6.60 -3.99
N ILE A 180 5.44 -6.68 -5.31
CA ILE A 180 6.40 -7.60 -5.93
C ILE A 180 7.83 -7.25 -5.51
N MET A 181 8.19 -5.96 -5.59
CA MET A 181 9.52 -5.51 -5.17
C MET A 181 9.75 -5.72 -3.67
N LEU A 182 8.71 -5.58 -2.84
CA LEU A 182 8.79 -5.91 -1.42
C LEU A 182 9.07 -7.40 -1.18
N ALA A 183 8.43 -8.30 -1.94
CA ALA A 183 8.68 -9.73 -1.82
C ALA A 183 10.11 -10.09 -2.26
N ASP A 184 10.61 -9.46 -3.31
CA ASP A 184 11.99 -9.60 -3.81
C ASP A 184 13.03 -9.12 -2.80
N MET A 185 12.83 -7.93 -2.21
CA MET A 185 13.75 -7.37 -1.21
C MET A 185 13.84 -8.17 0.08
N ASN A 186 12.77 -8.86 0.47
CA ASN A 186 12.73 -9.65 1.71
C ASN A 186 13.19 -11.10 1.53
N GLU A 187 13.66 -11.48 0.33
CA GLU A 187 14.17 -12.83 0.03
C GLU A 187 13.27 -13.95 0.57
N LEU A 188 11.96 -13.82 0.32
CA LEU A 188 10.98 -14.74 0.89
C LEU A 188 11.17 -16.19 0.39
N PRO A 189 10.76 -17.22 1.15
CA PRO A 189 11.01 -18.61 0.78
C PRO A 189 10.42 -19.01 -0.58
N ARG A 190 11.22 -19.71 -1.37
CA ARG A 190 10.90 -20.27 -2.69
C ARG A 190 10.84 -21.79 -2.65
N GLY A 191 10.28 -22.40 -3.69
CA GLY A 191 10.21 -23.85 -3.82
C GLY A 191 11.59 -24.53 -3.80
N THR A 192 12.62 -23.86 -4.33
CA THR A 192 14.03 -24.28 -4.27
C THR A 192 14.56 -24.46 -2.86
N ASP A 193 14.02 -23.73 -1.88
CA ASP A 193 14.51 -23.77 -0.49
C ASP A 193 13.97 -24.99 0.27
N VAL A 194 12.95 -25.66 -0.30
CA VAL A 194 12.23 -26.79 0.34
C VAL A 194 12.56 -28.12 -0.32
N HIS A 195 12.83 -28.13 -1.63
CA HIS A 195 13.07 -29.37 -2.38
C HIS A 195 14.44 -29.35 -3.06
N GLN A 196 15.22 -30.42 -2.87
CA GLN A 196 16.53 -30.61 -3.53
C GLN A 196 16.42 -31.09 -5.00
N TYR A 197 15.21 -31.33 -5.51
CA TYR A 197 14.97 -31.79 -6.87
C TYR A 197 14.19 -30.73 -7.67
N ASN A 198 14.45 -30.67 -8.98
CA ASN A 198 13.83 -29.68 -9.86
C ASN A 198 12.32 -29.90 -9.98
N THR A 199 11.54 -28.94 -9.48
CA THR A 199 10.10 -28.89 -9.69
C THR A 199 9.74 -27.80 -10.70
N ARG A 200 8.63 -27.98 -11.42
CA ARG A 200 8.14 -27.03 -12.45
C ARG A 200 7.88 -25.61 -11.91
N HIS A 201 7.78 -25.46 -10.59
CA HIS A 201 7.52 -24.22 -9.88
C HIS A 201 8.58 -23.92 -8.82
N ALA A 202 9.78 -24.51 -8.93
CA ALA A 202 10.84 -24.34 -7.93
C ALA A 202 11.18 -22.85 -7.69
N ASP A 203 11.21 -22.05 -8.76
CA ASP A 203 11.53 -20.61 -8.68
C ASP A 203 10.37 -19.73 -8.15
N ASN A 204 9.18 -20.28 -7.97
CA ASN A 204 8.04 -19.54 -7.42
C ASN A 204 8.17 -19.42 -5.90
N TYR A 205 7.63 -18.33 -5.37
CA TYR A 205 7.49 -18.15 -3.93
C TYR A 205 6.44 -19.10 -3.35
N ILE A 206 6.71 -19.59 -2.14
CA ILE A 206 5.74 -20.40 -1.40
C ILE A 206 4.65 -19.51 -0.82
N LEU A 207 3.39 -19.91 -1.02
CA LEU A 207 2.22 -19.25 -0.46
C LEU A 207 1.73 -20.03 0.77
N PRO A 208 1.83 -19.46 1.98
CA PRO A 208 1.33 -20.10 3.19
C PRO A 208 -0.19 -20.31 3.14
N ALA A 209 -0.65 -21.45 3.64
CA ALA A 209 -2.08 -21.68 3.83
C ALA A 209 -2.66 -20.68 4.84
N HIS A 210 -3.88 -20.21 4.58
CA HIS A 210 -4.55 -19.19 5.39
C HIS A 210 -6.07 -19.29 5.21
N HIS A 211 -6.81 -18.89 6.24
CA HIS A 211 -8.28 -18.91 6.24
C HIS A 211 -8.90 -17.50 6.23
N LEU A 212 -8.10 -16.46 6.49
CA LEU A 212 -8.58 -15.08 6.59
C LEU A 212 -8.29 -14.32 5.31
N SER A 213 -9.31 -13.69 4.72
CA SER A 213 -9.16 -12.79 3.57
C SER A 213 -8.16 -11.65 3.86
N LEU A 214 -8.13 -11.16 5.11
CA LEU A 214 -7.19 -10.15 5.56
C LEU A 214 -5.73 -10.60 5.45
N TYR A 215 -5.43 -11.87 5.76
CA TYR A 215 -4.08 -12.42 5.61
C TYR A 215 -3.66 -12.44 4.14
N GLY A 216 -4.59 -12.77 3.24
CA GLY A 216 -4.35 -12.74 1.79
C GLY A 216 -4.03 -11.33 1.26
N ARG A 217 -4.46 -10.28 1.96
CA ARG A 217 -4.14 -8.88 1.64
C ARG A 217 -2.80 -8.41 2.19
N LYS A 218 -2.13 -9.20 3.03
CA LYS A 218 -0.82 -8.84 3.59
C LYS A 218 0.16 -8.55 2.43
N PRO A 219 0.93 -7.46 2.47
CA PRO A 219 1.82 -7.08 1.37
C PRO A 219 2.80 -8.20 0.97
N SER A 220 3.36 -8.91 1.96
CA SER A 220 4.25 -10.04 1.71
C SER A 220 3.55 -11.25 1.10
N TYR A 221 2.26 -11.48 1.39
CA TYR A 221 1.49 -12.53 0.72
C TYR A 221 1.15 -12.13 -0.71
N MET A 222 0.59 -10.92 -0.88
CA MET A 222 0.18 -10.44 -2.20
C MET A 222 1.37 -10.29 -3.16
N GLY A 223 2.52 -9.82 -2.68
CA GLY A 223 3.75 -9.73 -3.45
C GLY A 223 4.17 -11.07 -4.04
N ARG A 224 4.18 -12.13 -3.21
CA ARG A 224 4.47 -13.50 -3.66
C ARG A 224 3.44 -14.01 -4.66
N LYS A 225 2.15 -13.80 -4.36
CA LYS A 225 1.04 -14.25 -5.22
C LYS A 225 1.14 -13.62 -6.62
N LEU A 226 1.31 -12.30 -6.69
CA LEU A 226 1.40 -11.59 -7.96
C LEU A 226 2.70 -11.88 -8.70
N TYR A 227 3.83 -12.02 -7.99
CA TYR A 227 5.11 -12.40 -8.60
C TYR A 227 5.02 -13.76 -9.29
N ASN A 228 4.39 -14.75 -8.67
CA ASN A 228 4.31 -16.11 -9.22
C ASN A 228 3.59 -16.17 -10.59
N LEU A 229 2.71 -15.19 -10.85
CA LEU A 229 1.99 -15.02 -12.12
C LEU A 229 2.83 -14.34 -13.21
N LEU A 230 3.97 -13.74 -12.88
CA LEU A 230 4.80 -13.08 -13.90
C LEU A 230 5.32 -14.07 -14.95
N PRO A 231 5.57 -13.61 -16.19
CA PRO A 231 6.30 -14.37 -17.19
C PRO A 231 7.69 -14.81 -16.71
N THR A 232 8.16 -15.95 -17.19
CA THR A 232 9.44 -16.57 -16.81
C THR A 232 10.63 -15.65 -17.01
N GLU A 233 10.63 -14.84 -18.06
CA GLU A 233 11.71 -13.94 -18.43
C GLU A 233 11.89 -12.81 -17.39
N ILE A 234 10.77 -12.37 -16.79
CA ILE A 234 10.77 -11.37 -15.73
C ILE A 234 11.13 -12.02 -14.41
N LYS A 235 10.61 -13.23 -14.13
CA LYS A 235 10.94 -14.01 -12.92
C LYS A 235 12.42 -14.39 -12.82
N ALA A 236 13.15 -14.43 -13.93
CA ALA A 236 14.59 -14.65 -13.93
C ALA A 236 15.40 -13.46 -13.37
N GLN A 237 14.80 -12.28 -13.23
CA GLN A 237 15.47 -11.06 -12.79
C GLN A 237 15.31 -10.82 -11.27
N ARG A 238 16.23 -10.05 -10.67
CA ARG A 238 16.20 -9.63 -9.25
C ARG A 238 16.52 -8.15 -9.09
N GLY A 239 16.15 -7.58 -7.95
CA GLY A 239 16.51 -6.24 -7.52
C GLY A 239 16.22 -5.17 -8.59
N LYS A 240 17.24 -4.39 -8.95
CA LYS A 240 17.12 -3.31 -9.95
C LYS A 240 16.68 -3.83 -11.32
N ASN A 241 17.19 -4.98 -11.75
CA ASN A 241 16.86 -5.56 -13.05
C ASN A 241 15.39 -6.00 -13.09
N LEU A 242 14.91 -6.62 -12.01
CA LEU A 242 13.48 -6.96 -11.85
C LEU A 242 12.63 -5.70 -11.91
N LYS A 243 12.99 -4.66 -11.15
CA LYS A 243 12.24 -3.39 -11.13
C LYS A 243 12.11 -2.79 -12.54
N MET A 244 13.20 -2.77 -13.30
CA MET A 244 13.22 -2.25 -14.67
C MET A 244 12.43 -3.12 -15.65
N ALA A 245 12.55 -4.44 -15.58
CA ALA A 245 11.78 -5.36 -16.42
C ALA A 245 10.28 -5.27 -16.12
N LEU A 246 9.91 -5.28 -14.84
CA LEU A 246 8.55 -5.17 -14.37
C LEU A 246 7.92 -3.82 -14.75
N ASN A 247 8.65 -2.71 -14.60
CA ASN A 247 8.16 -1.40 -15.03
C ASN A 247 7.85 -1.39 -16.53
N ARG A 248 8.78 -1.86 -17.37
CA ARG A 248 8.57 -1.94 -18.83
C ARG A 248 7.34 -2.78 -19.18
N TRP A 249 7.14 -3.90 -18.50
CA TRP A 249 6.03 -4.82 -18.75
C TRP A 249 4.67 -4.25 -18.30
N LEU A 250 4.62 -3.58 -17.15
CA LEU A 250 3.41 -2.94 -16.62
C LEU A 250 3.01 -1.69 -17.39
N VAL A 251 3.98 -0.89 -17.88
CA VAL A 251 3.69 0.32 -18.65
C VAL A 251 2.91 0.02 -19.93
N THR A 252 3.18 -1.12 -20.58
CA THR A 252 2.46 -1.51 -21.80
C THR A 252 1.11 -2.19 -21.52
N ARG A 253 0.78 -2.46 -20.25
CA ARG A 253 -0.42 -3.19 -19.80
C ARG A 253 -1.14 -2.40 -18.70
N PRO A 254 -1.97 -1.41 -19.05
CA PRO A 254 -2.63 -0.56 -18.07
C PRO A 254 -3.78 -1.32 -17.37
N PHE A 255 -3.46 -2.08 -16.33
CA PHE A 255 -4.43 -2.80 -15.50
C PHE A 255 -5.29 -1.82 -14.70
N TYR A 256 -6.62 -1.96 -14.77
CA TYR A 256 -7.58 -1.16 -14.00
C TYR A 256 -8.04 -1.87 -12.73
N THR A 257 -7.87 -3.20 -12.65
CA THR A 257 -8.16 -3.99 -11.45
C THR A 257 -7.08 -5.06 -11.26
N LEU A 258 -6.97 -5.60 -10.04
CA LEU A 258 -6.11 -6.76 -9.78
C LEU A 258 -6.61 -8.02 -10.48
N GLU A 259 -7.92 -8.13 -10.70
CA GLU A 259 -8.52 -9.25 -11.43
C GLU A 259 -8.09 -9.24 -12.90
N GLU A 260 -8.04 -8.06 -13.54
CA GLU A 260 -7.50 -7.93 -14.90
C GLU A 260 -6.04 -8.42 -14.97
N TYR A 261 -5.22 -8.14 -13.95
CA TYR A 261 -3.86 -8.67 -13.89
C TYR A 261 -3.84 -10.20 -13.79
N ILE A 262 -4.64 -10.77 -12.89
CA ILE A 262 -4.70 -12.22 -12.66
C ILE A 262 -5.20 -12.98 -13.89
N GLN A 263 -6.08 -12.39 -14.68
CA GLN A 263 -6.64 -13.03 -15.89
C GLN A 263 -5.74 -12.90 -17.12
N ASP A 264 -4.91 -11.84 -17.20
CA ASP A 264 -3.99 -11.58 -18.32
C ASP A 264 -2.69 -12.40 -18.22
N THR A 265 -2.37 -12.92 -17.03
CA THR A 265 -1.15 -13.67 -16.71
C THR A 265 -1.40 -15.14 -16.44
#